data_AF-A0ABD0NIQ6-F1
#
_entry.id   AF-A0ABD0NIQ6-F1
#
_cell.length_a   1.000
_cell.length_b   1.000
_cell.length_c   1.000
_cell.angle_alpha   90.00
_cell.angle_beta   90.00
_cell.angle_gamma   90.00
#
_symmetry.space_group_name_H-M   'P 1'
#
loop_
_entity.id
_entity.type
_entity.pdbx_description
1 polymer ?
#
loop_
_entity_poly.entity_id
_entity_poly.type
_entity_poly.pdbx_seq_one_letter_code
_entity_poly.pdbx_strand_id
1 'polypeptide(L)'
;MEGDSVTLESGLTELQTKNGIMWTFGLSETRIAQIYTEAGIFSTFDVLDGKFRDRLKLDHQTGSLTITNTRITHSGLYQVTISGTTDTTYRFNVTVS
;
A
#
# COMPACT_ATOMS: atom_id res chain seq x y z
N MET A 1 -7.67 15.62 -7.95
CA MET A 1 -9.01 15.15 -8.31
C MET A 1 -9.52 14.32 -7.16
N GLU A 2 -10.20 14.96 -6.20
CA GLU A 2 -10.88 14.24 -5.12
C GLU A 2 -11.95 13.30 -5.70
N GLY A 3 -12.14 12.13 -5.09
CA GLY A 3 -13.07 11.10 -5.55
C GLY A 3 -12.48 10.06 -6.51
N ASP A 4 -11.34 10.35 -7.14
CA ASP A 4 -10.67 9.41 -8.04
C ASP A 4 -9.85 8.35 -7.29
N SER A 5 -9.47 7.29 -7.99
CA SER A 5 -8.56 6.26 -7.46
C SER A 5 -7.12 6.54 -7.88
N VAL A 6 -6.18 6.25 -6.99
CA VAL A 6 -4.74 6.28 -7.28
C VAL A 6 -4.14 4.91 -7.00
N THR A 7 -3.28 4.42 -7.90
CA THR A 7 -2.53 3.18 -7.69
C THR A 7 -1.06 3.50 -7.49
N LEU A 8 -0.49 2.95 -6.42
CA LEU A 8 0.92 3.01 -6.09
C LEU A 8 1.55 1.67 -6.49
N GLU A 9 2.36 1.71 -7.54
CA GLU A 9 2.95 0.50 -8.09
C GLU A 9 4.08 -0.02 -7.21
N SER A 10 4.04 -1.30 -6.84
CA SER A 10 5.13 -1.93 -6.09
C SER A 10 6.41 -2.08 -6.93
N GLY A 11 6.30 -1.99 -8.26
CA GLY A 11 7.38 -2.25 -9.21
C GLY A 11 7.60 -3.74 -9.51
N LEU A 12 6.78 -4.64 -8.95
CA LEU A 12 6.82 -6.07 -9.25
C LEU A 12 5.88 -6.43 -10.40
N THR A 13 6.33 -7.34 -11.26
CA THR A 13 5.46 -8.00 -12.25
C THR A 13 4.76 -9.24 -11.67
N GLU A 14 5.40 -9.91 -10.71
CA GLU A 14 4.88 -11.11 -10.07
C GLU A 14 5.33 -11.23 -8.60
N LEU A 15 4.35 -11.32 -7.71
CA LEU A 15 4.50 -11.36 -6.26
C LEU A 15 5.02 -12.70 -5.73
N GLN A 16 4.81 -13.81 -6.46
CA GLN A 16 5.14 -15.17 -6.03
C GLN A 16 6.65 -15.38 -5.74
N THR A 17 7.51 -14.51 -6.27
CA THR A 17 8.96 -14.56 -6.05
C THR A 17 9.42 -13.89 -4.75
N LYS A 18 8.50 -13.31 -3.97
CA LYS A 18 8.78 -12.53 -2.76
C LYS A 18 8.15 -13.19 -1.54
N ASN A 19 8.65 -12.85 -0.34
CA ASN A 19 8.15 -13.38 0.93
C ASN A 19 6.95 -12.58 1.44
N GLY A 20 6.86 -11.30 1.06
CA GLY A 20 5.77 -10.44 1.49
C GLY A 20 5.95 -8.99 1.10
N ILE A 21 4.92 -8.20 1.35
CA ILE A 21 4.89 -6.76 1.11
C ILE A 21 4.24 -6.08 2.30
N MET A 22 4.77 -4.92 2.68
CA MET A 22 4.18 -4.05 3.69
C MET A 22 4.03 -2.63 3.14
N TRP A 23 2.82 -2.10 3.22
CA TRP A 23 2.52 -0.71 2.91
C TRP A 23 2.33 0.09 4.20
N THR A 24 3.02 1.22 4.29
CA THR A 24 2.94 2.15 5.42
C THR A 24 2.63 3.58 4.97
N PHE A 25 2.05 4.36 5.88
CA PHE A 25 1.67 5.75 5.65
C PHE A 25 2.25 6.68 6.72
N GLY A 26 2.71 7.84 6.26
CA GLY A 26 3.22 8.93 7.10
C GLY A 26 4.61 8.68 7.67
N LEU A 27 5.13 9.67 8.40
CA LEU A 27 6.45 9.61 9.03
C LEU A 27 6.53 8.57 10.15
N SER A 28 5.38 8.24 10.75
CA SER A 28 5.28 7.19 11.77
C SER A 28 5.24 5.79 11.16
N GLU A 29 5.35 5.66 9.83
CA GLU A 29 5.32 4.39 9.10
C GLU A 29 4.15 3.50 9.53
N THR A 30 2.97 4.09 9.72
CA THR A 30 1.80 3.35 10.18
C THR A 30 1.40 2.31 9.13
N ARG A 31 1.40 1.03 9.49
CA ARG A 31 1.02 -0.06 8.57
C ARG A 31 -0.44 0.06 8.17
N ILE A 32 -0.68 0.20 6.87
CA ILE A 32 -2.02 0.34 6.30
C ILE A 32 -2.44 -0.88 5.47
N ALA A 33 -1.48 -1.64 4.94
CA ALA A 33 -1.75 -2.91 4.26
C ALA A 33 -0.53 -3.83 4.32
N GLN A 34 -0.75 -5.14 4.17
CA GLN A 34 0.32 -6.13 4.09
C GLN A 34 -0.09 -7.34 3.27
N ILE A 35 0.92 -8.04 2.77
CA ILE A 35 0.82 -9.31 2.06
C ILE A 35 1.85 -10.27 2.64
N TYR A 36 1.42 -11.48 2.99
CA TYR A 36 2.30 -12.62 3.27
C TYR A 36 2.04 -13.69 2.21
N THR A 37 2.97 -13.83 1.27
CA THR A 37 2.81 -14.66 0.08
C THR A 37 2.67 -16.13 0.42
N GLU A 38 3.55 -16.65 1.29
CA GLU A 38 3.57 -18.05 1.71
C GLU A 38 2.27 -18.48 2.40
N ALA A 39 1.65 -17.57 3.15
CA ALA A 39 0.39 -17.81 3.85
C ALA A 39 -0.85 -17.45 3.00
N GLY A 40 -0.67 -16.87 1.81
CA GLY A 40 -1.76 -16.35 0.99
C GLY A 40 -2.58 -15.25 1.68
N ILE A 41 -1.98 -14.52 2.63
CA ILE A 41 -2.68 -13.50 3.42
C ILE A 41 -2.53 -12.15 2.76
N PHE A 42 -3.66 -11.49 2.50
CA PHE A 42 -3.76 -10.12 2.05
C PHE A 42 -4.61 -9.37 3.07
N SER A 43 -4.10 -8.26 3.61
CA SER A 43 -4.80 -7.53 4.67
C SER A 43 -4.64 -6.03 4.51
N THR A 44 -5.72 -5.32 4.78
CA THR A 44 -5.77 -3.87 4.94
C THR A 44 -6.17 -3.54 6.36
N PHE A 45 -5.66 -2.45 6.92
CA PHE A 45 -5.88 -2.10 8.30
C PHE A 45 -6.74 -0.83 8.42
N ASP A 46 -7.72 -0.87 9.31
CA ASP A 46 -8.50 0.31 9.70
C ASP A 46 -7.75 1.07 10.81
N VAL A 47 -6.84 1.95 10.40
CA VAL A 47 -5.98 2.74 11.27
C VAL A 47 -6.19 4.24 11.02
N LEU A 48 -5.55 5.09 11.82
CA LEU A 48 -5.58 6.54 11.67
C LEU A 48 -7.03 7.06 11.71
N ASP A 49 -7.78 6.65 12.73
CA ASP A 49 -9.16 7.07 12.97
C ASP A 49 -10.12 6.83 11.81
N GLY A 50 -9.95 5.72 11.09
CA GLY A 50 -10.85 5.38 9.98
C GLY A 50 -10.48 6.03 8.65
N LYS A 51 -9.32 6.69 8.55
CA LYS A 51 -8.88 7.43 7.37
C LYS A 51 -9.00 6.60 6.09
N PHE A 52 -8.60 5.33 6.15
CA PHE A 52 -8.54 4.44 4.99
C PHE A 52 -9.69 3.42 4.94
N ARG A 53 -10.68 3.55 5.82
CA ARG A 53 -11.81 2.61 5.93
C ARG A 53 -12.48 2.42 4.57
N ASP A 54 -12.54 1.17 4.13
CA ASP A 54 -13.15 0.72 2.86
C ASP A 54 -12.52 1.30 1.58
N ARG A 55 -11.32 1.88 1.66
CA ARG A 55 -10.67 2.57 0.53
C ARG A 55 -9.46 1.86 -0.06
N LEU A 56 -8.82 0.98 0.69
CA LEU A 56 -7.60 0.30 0.26
C LEU A 56 -7.92 -1.00 -0.46
N LYS A 57 -7.22 -1.23 -1.57
CA LYS A 57 -7.23 -2.49 -2.31
C LYS A 57 -5.80 -2.88 -2.65
N LEU A 58 -5.48 -4.16 -2.49
CA LEU A 58 -4.20 -4.73 -2.90
C LEU A 58 -4.39 -5.50 -4.21
N ASP A 59 -3.50 -5.29 -5.16
CA ASP A 59 -3.39 -6.17 -6.32
C ASP A 59 -2.73 -7.50 -5.90
N HIS A 60 -3.35 -8.63 -6.20
CA HIS A 60 -2.85 -9.93 -5.75
C HIS A 60 -1.68 -10.46 -6.59
N GLN A 61 -1.43 -9.90 -7.77
CA GLN A 61 -0.36 -10.30 -8.68
C GLN A 61 0.91 -9.47 -8.49
N THR A 62 0.78 -8.15 -8.30
CA THR A 62 1.92 -7.23 -8.18
C THR A 62 2.11 -6.76 -6.75
N GLY A 63 1.07 -6.78 -5.92
CA GLY A 63 1.08 -6.19 -4.59
C GLY A 63 1.02 -4.67 -4.57
N SER A 64 0.69 -4.05 -5.70
CA SER A 64 0.40 -2.61 -5.81
C SER A 64 -0.78 -2.24 -4.92
N LEU A 65 -0.75 -1.03 -4.36
CA LEU A 65 -1.80 -0.51 -3.49
C LEU A 65 -2.66 0.50 -4.24
N THR A 66 -3.95 0.23 -4.35
CA THR A 66 -4.93 1.20 -4.85
C THR A 66 -5.68 1.84 -3.70
N ILE A 67 -5.70 3.18 -3.69
CA ILE A 67 -6.51 3.99 -2.79
C ILE A 67 -7.69 4.51 -3.61
N THR A 68 -8.88 4.02 -3.31
CA THR A 68 -10.12 4.41 -3.99
C THR A 68 -10.78 5.60 -3.33
N ASN A 69 -11.56 6.37 -4.10
CA ASN A 69 -12.31 7.53 -3.59
C ASN A 69 -11.39 8.45 -2.76
N THR A 70 -10.31 8.93 -3.38
CA THR A 70 -9.29 9.71 -2.68
C THR A 70 -9.87 11.02 -2.12
N ARG A 71 -9.25 11.53 -1.07
CA ARG A 71 -9.60 12.77 -0.35
C ARG A 71 -8.31 13.51 -0.07
N ILE A 72 -8.39 14.82 0.17
CA ILE A 72 -7.22 15.65 0.51
C ILE A 72 -6.43 15.04 1.68
N THR A 73 -7.13 14.46 2.66
CA THR A 73 -6.53 13.80 3.82
C THR A 73 -5.65 12.60 3.44
N HIS A 74 -5.89 11.92 2.31
CA HIS A 74 -5.03 10.82 1.84
C HIS A 74 -3.71 11.29 1.23
N SER A 75 -3.48 12.59 1.10
CA SER A 75 -2.16 13.11 0.72
C SER A 75 -1.12 12.75 1.78
N GLY A 76 0.10 12.49 1.34
CA GLY A 76 1.23 12.20 2.22
C GLY A 76 2.22 11.19 1.67
N LEU A 77 3.17 10.83 2.53
CA LEU A 77 4.20 9.83 2.24
C LEU A 77 3.64 8.43 2.41
N TYR A 78 3.75 7.64 1.35
CA TYR A 78 3.52 6.19 1.37
C TYR A 78 4.85 5.49 1.17
N GLN A 79 5.03 4.36 1.82
CA GLN A 79 6.19 3.50 1.65
C GLN A 79 5.74 2.07 1.46
N VAL A 80 6.43 1.36 0.55
CA VAL A 80 6.29 -0.08 0.36
C VAL A 80 7.62 -0.73 0.66
N THR A 81 7.61 -1.76 1.51
CA THR A 81 8.75 -2.64 1.75
C THR A 81 8.41 -4.02 1.23
N ILE A 82 9.26 -4.53 0.34
CA ILE A 82 9.11 -5.81 -0.33
C ILE A 82 10.16 -6.75 0.23
N SER A 83 9.72 -7.80 0.91
CA SER A 83 10.61 -8.78 1.52
C SER A 83 10.93 -9.91 0.55
N GLY A 84 12.21 -10.29 0.50
CA GLY A 84 12.73 -11.39 -0.33
C GLY A 84 14.10 -11.80 0.16
N THR A 85 15.04 -12.13 -0.74
CA THR A 85 16.45 -12.34 -0.38
C THR A 85 17.09 -11.09 0.25
N THR A 86 16.72 -9.93 -0.28
CA THR A 86 17.05 -8.61 0.27
C THR A 86 15.79 -7.77 0.25
N ASP A 87 15.57 -7.04 1.35
CA ASP A 87 14.44 -6.11 1.42
C ASP A 87 14.66 -4.91 0.50
N THR A 88 13.63 -4.58 -0.27
CA THR A 88 13.62 -3.41 -1.15
C THR A 88 12.51 -2.47 -0.71
N THR A 89 12.82 -1.18 -0.63
CA THR A 89 11.87 -0.16 -0.16
C THR A 89 11.71 0.95 -1.19
N TYR A 90 10.46 1.29 -1.53
CA TYR A 90 10.10 2.42 -2.38
C TYR A 90 9.21 3.41 -1.62
N ARG A 91 9.29 4.69 -2.00
CA ARG A 91 8.52 5.78 -1.38
C ARG A 91 7.77 6.58 -2.43
N PHE A 92 6.55 6.96 -2.09
CA PHE A 92 5.66 7.75 -2.94
C PHE A 92 5.18 8.95 -2.15
N ASN A 93 5.28 10.14 -2.74
CA ASN A 93 4.62 11.33 -2.21
C ASN A 93 3.34 11.57 -3.01
N VAL A 94 2.20 11.37 -2.37
CA VAL A 94 0.89 11.52 -3.00
C VAL A 94 0.30 12.87 -2.61
N THR A 95 -0.13 13.64 -3.60
CA THR A 95 -0.85 14.91 -3.40
C THR A 95 -2.22 14.79 -4.06
N VAL A 96 -3.27 14.93 -3.27
CA VAL A 96 -4.66 15.01 -3.73
C VAL A 96 -5.09 16.47 -3.62
N SER A 97 -5.44 17.07 -4.76
CA SER A 97 -5.94 18.45 -4.88
C SER A 97 -7.38 18.51 -5.38
#